data_AF-A0A1Z9IZE9-F1
#
_entry.id   AF-A0A1Z9IZE9-F1
#
_cell.length_a   1.000
_cell.length_b   1.000
_cell.length_c   1.000
_cell.angle_alpha   90.00
_cell.angle_beta   90.00
_cell.angle_gamma   90.00
#
_symmetry.space_group_name_H-M   'P 1'
#
loop_
_entity.id
_entity.type
_entity.pdbx_description
1 polymer ?
#
loop_
_entity_poly.entity_id
_entity_poly.type
_entity_poly.pdbx_seq_one_letter_code
_entity_poly.pdbx_strand_id
1 'polypeptide(L)' 'MKDIMENPMKINTFDLSLALGQTILVGQKKEPAEITKIEFFEKSGELVIGTTKGPRKALTFSIPAGTREEELMCPADKYR' A
#
# COMPACT_ATOMS: atom_id res chain seq x y z
N MET A 1 8.43 -12.51 -31.19
CA MET A 1 8.01 -12.79 -29.79
C MET A 1 6.97 -11.74 -29.46
N LYS A 2 5.70 -12.12 -29.37
CA LYS A 2 4.63 -11.21 -28.92
C LYS A 2 4.55 -11.38 -27.42
N ASP A 3 4.93 -10.36 -26.68
CA ASP A 3 4.66 -10.31 -25.24
C ASP A 3 3.17 -10.59 -25.06
N ILE A 4 2.86 -11.63 -24.30
CA ILE A 4 1.50 -11.98 -23.92
C ILE A 4 1.05 -10.82 -23.05
N MET A 5 0.38 -9.84 -23.66
CA MET A 5 -0.29 -8.76 -22.95
C MET A 5 -1.37 -9.42 -22.08
N GLU A 6 -1.01 -9.68 -20.84
CA GLU A 6 -1.91 -10.18 -19.82
C GLU A 6 -3.11 -9.22 -19.77
N ASN A 7 -4.29 -9.74 -20.08
CA ASN A 7 -5.50 -8.93 -20.11
C ASN A 7 -5.71 -8.38 -18.68
N PRO A 8 -5.69 -7.05 -18.46
CA PRO A 8 -5.71 -6.50 -17.12
C PRO A 8 -6.98 -6.98 -16.40
N MET A 9 -6.80 -7.53 -15.20
CA MET A 9 -7.89 -8.00 -14.35
C MET A 9 -8.86 -6.83 -14.10
N LYS A 10 -10.12 -6.98 -14.52
CA LYS A 10 -11.17 -6.05 -14.12
C LYS A 10 -11.48 -6.25 -12.64
N ILE A 11 -11.18 -5.24 -11.84
CA ILE A 11 -11.57 -5.17 -10.43
C ILE A 11 -12.73 -4.17 -10.32
N ASN A 12 -13.84 -4.60 -9.70
CA ASN A 12 -15.04 -3.77 -9.57
C ASN A 12 -15.00 -2.87 -8.33
N THR A 13 -14.33 -3.32 -7.27
CA THR A 13 -14.21 -2.62 -5.98
C THR A 13 -12.84 -2.86 -5.36
N PHE A 14 -12.29 -1.86 -4.68
CA PHE A 14 -11.10 -2.02 -3.85
C PHE A 14 -11.23 -1.15 -2.61
N ASP A 15 -10.81 -1.69 -1.47
CA ASP A 15 -10.77 -1.02 -0.18
C ASP A 15 -9.34 -1.06 0.36
N LEU A 16 -8.91 0.01 1.04
CA LEU A 16 -7.58 0.10 1.62
C LEU A 16 -7.68 0.55 3.08
N SER A 17 -7.15 -0.27 3.99
CA SER A 17 -7.01 0.07 5.41
C SER A 17 -5.57 0.48 5.70
N LEU A 18 -5.40 1.59 6.42
CA LEU A 18 -4.10 2.14 6.81
C LEU A 18 -4.11 2.44 8.31
N ALA A 19 -2.98 2.21 8.97
CA ALA A 19 -2.80 2.48 10.39
C ALA A 19 -1.65 3.47 10.65
N LEU A 20 -1.72 4.20 11.76
CA LEU A 20 -0.57 4.93 12.29
C LEU A 20 0.55 3.94 12.61
N GLY A 21 1.80 4.33 12.39
CA GLY A 21 2.96 3.45 12.56
C GLY A 21 3.24 2.51 11.38
N GLN A 22 2.30 2.39 10.43
CA GLN A 22 2.52 1.58 9.23
C GLN A 22 3.56 2.24 8.31
N THR A 23 4.45 1.43 7.73
CA THR A 23 5.39 1.89 6.71
C THR A 23 4.74 1.88 5.32
N ILE A 24 4.87 2.99 4.60
CA ILE A 24 4.50 3.13 3.19
C ILE A 24 5.70 3.69 2.40
N LEU A 25 5.70 3.51 1.08
CA LEU A 25 6.73 4.04 0.21
C LEU A 25 6.24 5.32 -0.47
N VAL A 26 7.00 6.41 -0.39
CA VAL A 26 6.58 7.73 -0.86
C VAL A 26 7.54 8.30 -1.92
N GLY A 27 6.98 9.14 -2.80
CA GLY A 27 7.72 9.81 -3.85
C GLY A 27 8.21 8.87 -4.96
N GLN A 28 8.91 9.45 -5.94
CA GLN A 28 9.36 8.72 -7.13
C GLN A 28 10.40 7.63 -6.81
N LYS A 29 11.24 7.88 -5.79
CA LYS A 29 12.26 6.93 -5.33
C LYS A 29 11.71 5.83 -4.42
N LYS A 30 10.40 5.84 -4.13
CA LYS A 30 9.75 4.88 -3.23
C LYS A 30 10.44 4.80 -1.87
N GLU A 31 10.73 5.96 -1.28
CA GLU A 31 11.42 6.03 0.01
C GLU A 31 10.48 5.57 1.13
N PRO A 32 10.93 4.72 2.08
CA PRO A 32 10.11 4.30 3.20
C PRO A 32 9.82 5.45 4.16
N ALA A 33 8.55 5.57 4.55
CA ALA A 33 8.06 6.55 5.50
C ALA A 33 6.98 5.93 6.39
N GLU A 34 6.94 6.32 7.66
CA GLU A 34 5.96 5.85 8.63
C GLU A 34 4.77 6.81 8.67
N ILE A 35 3.55 6.28 8.70
CA ILE A 35 2.33 7.07 8.82
C ILE A 35 2.23 7.63 10.25
N THR A 36 2.19 8.95 10.37
CA THR A 36 2.09 9.65 11.66
C THR A 36 0.71 10.25 11.91
N LYS A 37 -0.07 10.47 10.84
CA LYS A 37 -1.40 11.09 10.94
C LYS A 37 -2.27 10.72 9.73
N ILE A 38 -3.58 10.65 9.92
CA ILE A 38 -4.56 10.48 8.84
C ILE A 38 -5.67 11.50 9.07
N GLU A 39 -5.93 12.36 8.08
CA GLU A 39 -6.89 13.47 8.18
C GLU A 39 -7.81 13.55 6.97
N PHE A 40 -9.11 13.67 7.22
CA PHE A 40 -10.10 13.97 6.21
C PHE A 40 -10.52 15.44 6.28
N PHE A 41 -10.43 16.13 5.16
CA PHE A 41 -10.82 17.53 5.02
C PHE A 41 -12.21 17.61 4.39
N GLU A 42 -13.25 17.76 5.22
CA GLU A 42 -14.66 17.68 4.79
C GLU A 42 -15.01 18.64 3.63
N LYS A 43 -14.45 19.85 3.63
CA LYS A 43 -14.75 20.85 2.58
C LYS A 43 -14.19 20.47 1.21
N SER A 44 -13.04 19.82 1.14
CA SER A 44 -12.40 19.42 -0.12
C SER A 44 -12.63 17.95 -0.47
N GLY A 45 -13.08 17.13 0.49
CA GLY A 45 -13.13 15.68 0.37
C GLY A 45 -11.74 15.03 0.35
N GLU A 46 -10.69 15.77 0.71
CA GLU A 46 -9.31 15.31 0.59
C GLU A 46 -8.89 14.48 1.80
N LEU A 47 -8.27 13.33 1.55
CA LEU A 47 -7.64 12.50 2.57
C LEU A 47 -6.12 12.72 2.52
N VAL A 48 -5.56 13.26 3.60
CA VAL A 48 -4.12 13.51 3.75
C VAL A 48 -3.54 12.55 4.76
N ILE A 49 -2.40 11.97 4.39
CA ILE A 49 -1.61 11.05 5.19
C ILE A 49 -0.34 11.78 5.60
N GLY A 50 -0.21 12.11 6.87
CA GLY A 50 1.04 12.60 7.46
C GLY A 50 2.04 11.46 7.54
N THR A 51 3.29 11.71 7.12
CA THR A 51 4.37 10.73 7.22
C THR A 51 5.63 11.34 7.81
N THR A 52 6.58 10.51 8.23
CA THR A 52 7.93 10.95 8.64
C THR A 52 8.73 11.62 7.50
N LYS A 53 8.25 11.53 6.26
CA LYS A 53 8.81 12.18 5.05
C LYS A 53 7.87 13.24 4.46
N GLY A 54 7.03 13.84 5.31
CA GLY A 54 6.08 14.89 4.95
C GLY A 54 4.68 14.38 4.57
N PRO A 55 3.71 15.28 4.43
CA PRO A 55 2.33 14.92 4.10
C PRO A 55 2.21 14.40 2.66
N ARG A 56 1.31 13.45 2.45
CA ARG A 56 0.96 12.87 1.15
C ARG A 56 -0.55 12.88 0.98
N LYS A 57 -1.01 13.05 -0.25
CA LYS A 57 -2.42 12.76 -0.57
C LYS A 57 -2.62 11.25 -0.52
N ALA A 58 -3.84 10.81 -0.20
CA ALA A 58 -4.18 9.40 -0.30
C ALA A 58 -3.92 8.88 -1.72
N LEU A 59 -3.57 7.60 -1.82
CA LEU A 59 -3.28 6.89 -3.07
C LEU A 59 -2.09 7.43 -3.89
N THR A 60 -1.25 8.32 -3.33
CA THR A 60 0.02 8.77 -3.97
C THR A 60 1.27 8.11 -3.39
N PHE A 61 1.11 6.88 -2.89
CA PHE A 61 2.17 6.09 -2.25
C PHE A 61 2.13 4.65 -2.78
N SER A 62 3.14 3.86 -2.45
CA SER A 62 3.15 2.41 -2.71
C SER A 62 3.19 1.62 -1.42
N ILE A 63 2.59 0.43 -1.43
CA ILE A 63 2.74 -0.54 -0.35
C ILE A 63 4.10 -1.23 -0.51
N PRO A 64 4.91 -1.39 0.56
CA PRO A 64 6.15 -2.16 0.50
C PRO A 64 5.88 -3.57 -0.02
N ALA A 65 6.66 -4.03 -1.00
CA ALA A 65 6.61 -5.42 -1.44
C ALA A 65 7.26 -6.29 -0.36
N GLY A 66 6.46 -6.97 0.47
CA GLY A 66 7.00 -7.88 1.49
C GLY A 66 6.13 -8.16 2.70
N THR A 67 4.90 -8.65 2.53
CA THR A 67 4.15 -9.20 3.69
C THR A 67 3.22 -10.36 3.34
N ARG A 68 3.36 -10.98 2.15
CA ARG A 68 2.39 -12.01 1.73
C ARG A 68 2.96 -13.28 1.12
N GLU A 69 4.24 -13.36 0.80
CA GLU A 69 4.80 -14.59 0.20
C GLU A 69 5.39 -15.54 1.26
N GLU A 70 5.94 -15.02 2.37
CA GLU A 70 6.53 -15.87 3.43
C GLU A 70 5.51 -16.34 4.49
N GLU A 71 4.40 -15.61 4.70
CA GLU A 71 3.36 -15.97 5.68
C GLU A 71 2.33 -16.99 5.18
N LEU A 72 2.35 -17.33 3.88
CA LEU A 72 1.45 -18.35 3.31
C LEU A 72 1.95 -19.79 3.49
N MET A 73 3.15 -20.00 4.05
CA MET A 73 3.53 -21.33 4.50
C MET A 73 2.85 -21.61 5.84
N CYS A 74 1.78 -22.41 5.80
CA CYS A 74 1.25 -22.99 7.03
C CYS A 74 2.42 -23.70 7.73
N PRO A 75 2.76 -23.38 8.99
CA PRO A 75 3.86 -24.03 9.68
C PRO A 75 3.75 -25.56 9.70
N ALA A 76 2.53 -26.09 9.57
CA ALA A 76 2.23 -27.51 9.47
C ALA A 76 2.67 -28.17 8.15
N ASP A 77 2.87 -27.41 7.07
CA ASP A 77 3.34 -27.94 5.78
C ASP A 77 4.79 -28.46 5.87
N LYS A 78 5.53 -28.16 6.95
CA LYS A 78 6.85 -28.74 7.23
C LYS A 78 6.82 -30.22 7.62
N TYR A 79 5.64 -30.77 7.93
CA TYR A 79 5.48 -32.13 8.48
C TYR A 79 4.55 -33.04 7.64
N ARG A 80 4.13 -32.59 6.44
CA ARG A 80 3.35 -33.39 5.49
C ARG A 80 4.26 -34.04 4.46
#